data_AF-A0A3P1XVA8-F1
#
_entry.id   AF-A0A3P1XVA8-F1
#
_cell.length_a   1.000
_cell.length_b   1.000
_cell.length_c   1.000
_cell.angle_alpha   90.00
_cell.angle_beta   90.00
_cell.angle_gamma   90.00
#
_symmetry.space_group_name_H-M   'P 1'
#
loop_
_entity.id
_entity.type
_entity.pdbx_description
1 polymer ?
#
loop_
_entity_poly.entity_id
_entity_poly.type
_entity_poly.pdbx_seq_one_letter_code
_entity_poly.pdbx_strand_id
1 'polypeptide(L)'
;LADAYMEDPFSVTPIVVQMVNGVPVLRQGACRIRSIAIANRQLEAEGRERITRIRCEEFRGSASKAELFTLTGNSNLALSVVAEALSIKRLVEDKEEPKTFAELAKKRGKSEQHLRQMVRVLDLPSELQTMLVSDQVSMYVALDEYMYSGEDAVDNINKAISIYGKATKNTLKFVKAAKVEERMADPQTPENIGAEQPADDTTDNTPVPDQLNDESNTETLD
;
A
#
# COMPACT_ATOMS: atom_id res chain seq x y z
N LEU A 1 -22.06 21.55 5.33
CA LEU A 1 -22.63 20.17 5.21
C LEU A 1 -23.35 19.75 6.48
N ALA A 2 -22.75 19.93 7.68
CA ALA A 2 -23.46 19.71 8.94
C ALA A 2 -24.71 20.61 9.04
N ASP A 3 -24.59 21.90 8.73
CA ASP A 3 -25.72 22.84 8.74
C ASP A 3 -26.88 22.40 7.84
N ALA A 4 -26.58 21.93 6.62
CA ALA A 4 -27.59 21.39 5.71
C ALA A 4 -28.34 20.18 6.29
N TYR A 5 -27.65 19.33 7.07
CA TYR A 5 -28.29 18.23 7.78
C TYR A 5 -29.15 18.72 8.96
N MET A 6 -28.77 19.82 9.62
CA MET A 6 -29.58 20.42 10.70
C MET A 6 -30.82 21.15 10.18
N GLU A 7 -30.78 21.62 8.93
CA GLU A 7 -31.90 22.28 8.25
C GLU A 7 -32.91 21.27 7.70
N ASP A 8 -32.46 20.36 6.82
CA ASP A 8 -33.29 19.27 6.29
C ASP A 8 -32.43 18.04 5.97
N PRO A 9 -32.43 17.00 6.83
CA PRO A 9 -31.70 15.75 6.60
C PRO A 9 -32.08 15.02 5.30
N PHE A 10 -33.26 15.29 4.75
CA PHE A 10 -33.74 14.67 3.51
C PHE A 10 -33.38 15.48 2.26
N SER A 11 -32.95 16.74 2.38
CA SER A 11 -32.46 17.54 1.25
C SER A 11 -31.08 17.10 0.78
N VAL A 12 -30.25 16.59 1.70
CA VAL A 12 -28.86 16.21 1.43
C VAL A 12 -28.81 14.97 0.52
N THR A 13 -27.86 14.94 -0.42
CA THR A 13 -27.66 13.79 -1.32
C THR A 13 -27.53 12.50 -0.51
N PRO A 14 -28.22 11.39 -0.88
CA PRO A 14 -28.22 10.16 -0.11
C PRO A 14 -26.84 9.51 0.02
N ILE A 15 -26.54 8.94 1.20
CA ILE A 15 -25.42 8.00 1.30
C ILE A 15 -25.74 6.73 0.51
N VAL A 16 -24.71 6.01 0.07
CA VAL A 16 -24.89 4.74 -0.64
C VAL A 16 -24.32 3.62 0.21
N VAL A 17 -25.11 2.60 0.49
CA VAL A 17 -24.73 1.41 1.27
C VAL A 17 -24.98 0.14 0.47
N GLN A 18 -24.26 -0.93 0.76
CA GLN A 18 -24.60 -2.27 0.30
C GLN A 18 -25.05 -3.09 1.50
N MET A 19 -26.18 -3.79 1.38
CA MET A 19 -26.62 -4.72 2.42
C MET A 19 -25.81 -6.02 2.29
N VAL A 20 -25.00 -6.33 3.31
CA VAL A 20 -24.20 -7.55 3.39
C VAL A 20 -24.64 -8.30 4.64
N ASN A 21 -25.29 -9.46 4.46
CA ASN A 21 -25.84 -10.28 5.56
C ASN A 21 -26.72 -9.49 6.53
N GLY A 22 -27.58 -8.60 6.00
CA GLY A 22 -28.46 -7.74 6.80
C GLY A 22 -27.78 -6.52 7.44
N VAL A 23 -26.46 -6.36 7.26
CA VAL A 23 -25.71 -5.21 7.78
C VAL A 23 -25.44 -4.20 6.66
N PRO A 24 -25.76 -2.91 6.84
CA PRO A 24 -25.43 -1.88 5.86
C PRO A 24 -23.93 -1.56 5.89
N VAL A 25 -23.24 -1.81 4.78
CA VAL A 25 -21.83 -1.44 4.58
C VAL A 25 -21.75 -0.17 3.73
N LEU A 26 -21.12 0.87 4.25
CA LEU A 26 -20.97 2.15 3.55
C LEU A 26 -20.12 1.99 2.28
N ARG A 27 -20.64 2.45 1.14
CA ARG A 27 -19.93 2.48 -0.15
C ARG A 27 -19.59 3.89 -0.58
N GLN A 28 -20.50 4.85 -0.40
CA GLN A 28 -20.22 6.27 -0.64
C GLN A 28 -20.90 7.17 0.38
N GLY A 29 -20.25 8.30 0.68
CA GLY A 29 -20.79 9.31 1.61
C GLY A 29 -20.14 9.34 2.99
N ALA A 30 -18.88 8.92 3.15
CA ALA A 30 -18.17 9.00 4.42
C ALA A 30 -18.13 10.42 5.02
N CYS A 31 -17.93 11.46 4.20
CA CYS A 31 -18.00 12.85 4.67
C CYS A 31 -19.39 13.21 5.21
N ARG A 32 -20.45 12.70 4.58
CA ARG A 32 -21.84 12.90 4.99
C ARG A 32 -22.13 12.23 6.32
N ILE A 33 -21.68 10.98 6.52
CA ILE A 33 -21.74 10.30 7.83
C ILE A 33 -21.06 11.12 8.92
N ARG A 34 -19.85 11.64 8.66
CA ARG A 34 -19.15 12.50 9.63
C ARG A 34 -19.91 13.80 9.89
N SER A 35 -20.49 14.42 8.86
CA SER A 35 -21.29 15.63 9.03
C SER A 35 -22.56 15.41 9.85
N ILE A 36 -23.20 14.24 9.75
CA ILE A 36 -24.34 13.89 10.61
C ILE A 36 -23.90 13.81 12.08
N ALA A 37 -22.74 13.20 12.35
CA ALA A 37 -22.20 13.15 13.72
C ALA A 37 -21.89 14.55 14.27
N ILE A 38 -21.36 15.45 13.44
CA ILE A 38 -21.12 16.86 13.82
C ILE A 38 -22.44 17.59 14.07
N ALA A 39 -23.40 17.47 13.15
CA ALA A 39 -24.73 18.06 13.27
C ALA A 39 -25.42 17.60 14.57
N ASN A 40 -25.37 16.31 14.90
CA ASN A 40 -25.96 15.79 16.14
C ASN A 40 -25.29 16.34 17.41
N ARG A 41 -23.99 16.61 17.40
CA ARG A 41 -23.30 17.27 18.53
C ARG A 41 -23.74 18.74 18.67
N GLN A 42 -23.93 19.43 17.55
CA GLN A 42 -24.41 20.83 17.54
C GLN A 42 -25.86 20.91 18.02
N LEU A 43 -26.75 20.05 17.51
CA LEU A 43 -28.15 19.95 17.95
C LEU A 43 -28.25 19.66 19.45
N GLU A 44 -27.45 18.74 19.97
CA GLU A 44 -27.39 18.44 21.40
C GLU A 44 -26.96 19.66 22.24
N ALA A 45 -25.95 20.39 21.80
CA ALA A 45 -25.52 21.63 22.46
C ALA A 45 -26.60 22.73 22.44
N GLU A 46 -27.45 22.75 21.41
CA GLU A 46 -28.61 23.63 21.28
C GLU A 46 -29.86 23.12 22.03
N GLY A 47 -29.81 21.93 22.65
CA GLY A 47 -30.97 21.32 23.31
C GLY A 47 -32.04 20.81 22.34
N ARG A 48 -31.68 20.58 21.08
CA ARG A 48 -32.57 20.09 20.01
C ARG A 48 -32.47 18.57 19.85
N GLU A 49 -33.51 17.99 19.28
CA GLU A 49 -33.52 16.55 18.97
C GLU A 49 -32.45 16.18 17.93
N ARG A 50 -31.89 14.98 18.09
CA ARG A 50 -30.90 14.42 17.16
C ARG A 50 -31.56 13.94 15.87
N ILE A 51 -30.80 13.99 14.78
CA ILE A 51 -31.15 13.38 13.50
C ILE A 51 -31.17 11.86 13.69
N THR A 52 -32.34 11.25 13.48
CA THR A 52 -32.55 9.80 13.59
C THR A 52 -32.77 9.10 12.24
N ARG A 53 -33.02 9.87 11.17
CA ARG A 53 -33.27 9.37 9.82
C ARG A 53 -32.63 10.26 8.77
N ILE A 54 -32.15 9.64 7.70
CA ILE A 54 -31.55 10.28 6.53
C ILE A 54 -31.96 9.52 5.28
N ARG A 55 -31.75 10.11 4.09
CA ARG A 55 -31.84 9.34 2.84
C ARG A 55 -30.65 8.42 2.68
N CYS A 56 -30.93 7.19 2.28
CA CYS A 56 -29.96 6.16 1.99
C CYS A 56 -30.38 5.42 0.71
N GLU A 57 -29.42 5.16 -0.17
CA GLU A 57 -29.60 4.35 -1.37
C GLU A 57 -28.87 3.02 -1.21
N GLU A 58 -29.49 1.94 -1.70
CA GLU A 58 -28.88 0.63 -1.74
C GLU A 58 -28.12 0.43 -3.06
N PHE A 59 -26.81 0.20 -2.97
CA PHE A 59 -26.03 -0.30 -4.09
C PHE A 59 -26.36 -1.78 -4.32
N ARG A 60 -26.87 -2.09 -5.51
CA ARG A 60 -27.12 -3.46 -5.96
C ARG A 60 -26.02 -3.89 -6.92
N GLY A 61 -25.24 -4.90 -6.55
CA GLY A 61 -24.16 -5.45 -7.38
C GLY A 61 -23.29 -6.46 -6.64
N SER A 62 -22.33 -7.04 -7.38
CA SER A 62 -21.31 -7.94 -6.82
C SER A 62 -20.39 -7.20 -5.84
N ALA A 63 -19.67 -7.95 -5.00
CA ALA A 63 -18.66 -7.40 -4.09
C ALA A 63 -17.58 -6.61 -4.87
N SER A 64 -17.06 -7.19 -5.96
CA SER A 64 -16.10 -6.54 -6.86
C SER A 64 -16.63 -5.21 -7.43
N LYS A 65 -17.88 -5.16 -7.90
CA LYS A 65 -18.49 -3.92 -8.39
C LYS A 65 -18.67 -2.88 -7.28
N ALA A 66 -19.06 -3.30 -6.08
CA ALA A 66 -19.24 -2.41 -4.93
C ALA A 66 -17.90 -1.84 -4.44
N GLU A 67 -16.85 -2.64 -4.44
CA GLU A 67 -15.48 -2.21 -4.10
C GLU A 67 -14.97 -1.20 -5.13
N LEU A 68 -15.15 -1.49 -6.43
CA LEU A 68 -14.77 -0.58 -7.51
C LEU A 68 -15.54 0.74 -7.43
N PHE A 69 -16.85 0.68 -7.14
CA PHE A 69 -17.70 1.86 -6.93
C PHE A 69 -17.25 2.71 -5.74
N THR A 70 -16.75 2.07 -4.68
CA THR A 70 -16.17 2.75 -3.52
C THR A 70 -14.85 3.43 -3.91
N LEU A 71 -13.97 2.70 -4.60
CA LEU A 71 -12.65 3.17 -5.01
C LEU A 71 -12.71 4.36 -5.98
N THR A 72 -13.68 4.39 -6.90
CA THR A 72 -13.83 5.45 -7.89
C THR A 72 -14.83 6.54 -7.49
N GLY A 73 -15.46 6.40 -6.33
CA GLY A 73 -16.58 7.24 -5.91
C GLY A 73 -16.23 8.64 -5.43
N ASN A 74 -14.96 8.93 -5.17
CA ASN A 74 -14.56 10.20 -4.58
C ASN A 74 -13.25 10.71 -5.18
N SER A 75 -13.32 11.77 -5.98
CA SER A 75 -12.17 12.47 -6.55
C SER A 75 -11.64 13.60 -5.66
N ASN A 76 -12.46 14.10 -4.72
CA ASN A 76 -12.17 15.35 -4.01
C ASN A 76 -11.47 15.14 -2.66
N LEU A 77 -11.66 13.96 -2.04
CA LEU A 77 -10.89 13.54 -0.87
C LEU A 77 -10.42 12.11 -1.11
N ALA A 78 -9.20 12.00 -1.63
CA ALA A 78 -8.60 10.72 -1.97
C ALA A 78 -8.50 9.81 -0.73
N LEU A 79 -8.64 8.50 -0.97
CA LEU A 79 -8.32 7.49 0.03
C LEU A 79 -6.84 7.60 0.43
N SER A 80 -6.50 7.15 1.64
CA SER A 80 -5.09 6.96 1.99
C SER A 80 -4.47 5.91 1.06
N VAL A 81 -3.17 5.99 0.84
CA VAL A 81 -2.43 5.03 -0.01
C VAL A 81 -2.69 3.59 0.44
N VAL A 82 -2.75 3.34 1.76
CA VAL A 82 -3.01 2.02 2.34
C VAL A 82 -4.45 1.55 2.05
N ALA A 83 -5.44 2.43 2.22
CA ALA A 83 -6.84 2.08 1.93
C ALA A 83 -7.05 1.82 0.43
N GLU A 84 -6.40 2.61 -0.41
CA GLU A 84 -6.38 2.42 -1.86
C GLU A 84 -5.72 1.09 -2.26
N ALA A 85 -4.57 0.77 -1.67
CA ALA A 85 -3.86 -0.49 -1.87
C ALA A 85 -4.73 -1.70 -1.50
N LEU A 86 -5.41 -1.64 -0.35
CA LEU A 86 -6.30 -2.71 0.11
C LEU A 86 -7.48 -2.92 -0.87
N SER A 87 -8.04 -1.84 -1.39
CA SER A 87 -9.12 -1.90 -2.38
C SER A 87 -8.65 -2.53 -3.70
N ILE A 88 -7.47 -2.13 -4.19
CA ILE A 88 -6.87 -2.73 -5.39
C ILE A 88 -6.60 -4.21 -5.17
N LYS A 89 -6.00 -4.60 -4.03
CA LYS A 89 -5.72 -6.00 -3.70
C LYS A 89 -7.00 -6.84 -3.72
N ARG A 90 -8.06 -6.37 -3.08
CA ARG A 90 -9.38 -7.03 -3.08
C ARG A 90 -9.95 -7.22 -4.48
N LEU A 91 -9.82 -6.21 -5.35
CA LEU A 91 -10.30 -6.29 -6.73
C LEU A 91 -9.49 -7.28 -7.58
N VAL A 92 -8.18 -7.36 -7.36
CA VAL A 92 -7.28 -8.27 -8.09
C VAL A 92 -7.45 -9.71 -7.61
N GLU A 93 -7.65 -9.91 -6.31
CA GLU A 93 -7.79 -11.23 -5.67
C GLU A 93 -9.25 -11.72 -5.58
N ASP A 94 -10.21 -10.99 -6.14
CA ASP A 94 -11.62 -11.40 -6.16
C ASP A 94 -11.78 -12.72 -6.91
N LYS A 95 -12.44 -13.70 -6.29
CA LYS A 95 -12.56 -15.07 -6.82
C LYS A 95 -13.55 -15.19 -7.97
N GLU A 96 -14.54 -14.31 -8.02
CA GLU A 96 -15.65 -14.40 -8.97
C GLU A 96 -15.45 -13.45 -10.16
N GLU A 97 -14.99 -12.23 -9.88
CA GLU A 97 -14.81 -11.17 -10.86
C GLU A 97 -13.46 -10.45 -10.64
N PRO A 98 -12.32 -11.17 -10.82
CA PRO A 98 -10.99 -10.59 -10.66
C PRO A 98 -10.75 -9.49 -11.69
N LYS A 99 -10.12 -8.41 -11.25
CA LYS A 99 -9.68 -7.30 -12.11
C LYS A 99 -8.18 -7.38 -12.33
N THR A 100 -7.74 -7.07 -13.54
CA THR A 100 -6.31 -6.96 -13.83
C THR A 100 -5.78 -5.59 -13.40
N PHE A 101 -4.47 -5.52 -13.11
CA PHE A 101 -3.81 -4.22 -12.89
C PHE A 101 -3.95 -3.29 -14.10
N ALA A 102 -3.94 -3.82 -15.33
CA ALA A 102 -4.12 -3.06 -16.56
C ALA A 102 -5.48 -2.34 -16.62
N GLU A 103 -6.56 -3.05 -16.31
CA GLU A 103 -7.91 -2.49 -16.30
C GLU A 103 -8.07 -1.40 -15.23
N LEU A 104 -7.56 -1.67 -14.02
CA LEU A 104 -7.59 -0.71 -12.93
C LEU A 104 -6.72 0.51 -13.22
N ALA A 105 -5.55 0.32 -13.83
CA ALA A 105 -4.63 1.39 -14.23
C ALA A 105 -5.30 2.34 -15.22
N LYS A 106 -5.89 1.78 -16.30
CA LYS A 106 -6.64 2.55 -17.30
C LYS A 106 -7.79 3.33 -16.67
N LYS A 107 -8.60 2.68 -15.82
CA LYS A 107 -9.76 3.32 -15.18
C LYS A 107 -9.38 4.45 -14.23
N ARG A 108 -8.16 4.39 -13.66
CA ARG A 108 -7.69 5.34 -12.65
C ARG A 108 -6.69 6.37 -13.17
N GLY A 109 -6.30 6.30 -14.45
CA GLY A 109 -5.29 7.19 -15.02
C GLY A 109 -3.91 7.04 -14.38
N LYS A 110 -3.54 5.83 -13.97
CA LYS A 110 -2.25 5.50 -13.33
C LYS A 110 -1.54 4.41 -14.14
N SER A 111 -0.24 4.20 -13.92
CA SER A 111 0.47 3.07 -14.53
C SER A 111 0.22 1.77 -13.77
N GLU A 112 0.30 0.62 -14.46
CA GLU A 112 0.23 -0.70 -13.81
C GLU A 112 1.31 -0.87 -12.74
N GLN A 113 2.53 -0.42 -13.03
CA GLN A 113 3.64 -0.47 -12.09
C GLN A 113 3.31 0.31 -10.82
N HIS A 114 2.67 1.47 -10.91
CA HIS A 114 2.25 2.23 -9.74
C HIS A 114 1.25 1.45 -8.89
N LEU A 115 0.26 0.79 -9.49
CA LEU A 115 -0.70 -0.02 -8.75
C LEU A 115 -0.05 -1.25 -8.09
N ARG A 116 0.91 -1.89 -8.77
CA ARG A 116 1.68 -3.01 -8.20
C ARG A 116 2.52 -2.56 -6.99
N GLN A 117 3.22 -1.43 -7.10
CA GLN A 117 3.96 -0.85 -5.98
C GLN A 117 3.03 -0.45 -4.83
N MET A 118 1.84 0.07 -5.15
CA MET A 118 0.84 0.39 -4.14
C MET A 118 0.38 -0.84 -3.37
N VAL A 119 0.12 -1.97 -4.02
CA VAL A 119 -0.26 -3.21 -3.31
C VAL A 119 0.85 -3.70 -2.38
N ARG A 120 2.14 -3.54 -2.75
CA ARG A 120 3.29 -3.89 -1.91
C ARG A 120 3.37 -3.10 -0.60
N VAL A 121 2.69 -1.96 -0.49
CA VAL A 121 2.59 -1.20 0.76
C VAL A 121 1.96 -2.05 1.88
N LEU A 122 1.07 -2.98 1.52
CA LEU A 122 0.40 -3.85 2.49
C LEU A 122 1.35 -4.87 3.12
N ASP A 123 2.51 -5.11 2.51
CA ASP A 123 3.55 -6.00 3.02
C ASP A 123 4.55 -5.29 3.94
N LEU A 124 4.44 -3.95 4.09
CA LEU A 124 5.27 -3.18 5.01
C LEU A 124 4.82 -3.41 6.47
N PRO A 125 5.74 -3.25 7.45
CA PRO A 125 5.37 -3.22 8.86
C PRO A 125 4.24 -2.22 9.15
N SER A 126 3.39 -2.55 10.13
CA SER A 126 2.22 -1.74 10.49
C SER A 126 2.57 -0.29 10.85
N GLU A 127 3.77 -0.08 11.40
CA GLU A 127 4.27 1.25 11.74
C GLU A 127 4.51 2.09 10.48
N LEU A 128 5.16 1.54 9.45
CA LEU A 128 5.34 2.22 8.17
C LEU A 128 4.02 2.47 7.45
N GLN A 129 3.07 1.54 7.53
CA GLN A 129 1.72 1.76 7.01
C GLN A 129 1.02 2.93 7.74
N THR A 130 1.22 3.06 9.05
CA THR A 130 0.69 4.18 9.84
C THR A 130 1.32 5.51 9.41
N MET A 131 2.65 5.54 9.23
CA MET A 131 3.36 6.72 8.74
C MET A 131 2.93 7.16 7.33
N LEU A 132 2.52 6.22 6.48
CA LEU A 132 1.95 6.51 5.16
C LEU A 132 0.54 7.11 5.26
N VAL A 133 -0.27 6.65 6.21
CA VAL A 133 -1.63 7.20 6.46
C VAL A 133 -1.55 8.62 7.01
N SER A 134 -0.55 8.93 7.84
CA SER A 134 -0.31 10.26 8.43
C SER A 134 0.49 11.22 7.52
N ASP A 135 0.83 10.83 6.29
CA ASP A 135 1.66 11.61 5.34
C ASP A 135 3.06 12.00 5.87
N GLN A 136 3.61 11.21 6.80
CA GLN A 136 4.96 11.45 7.33
C GLN A 136 6.06 10.95 6.39
N VAL A 137 5.74 10.00 5.51
CA VAL A 137 6.62 9.46 4.48
C VAL A 137 5.82 9.18 3.21
N SER A 138 6.45 9.28 2.03
CA SER A 138 5.78 8.95 0.77
C SER A 138 5.90 7.46 0.43
N MET A 139 4.96 6.94 -0.36
CA MET A 139 4.88 5.52 -0.73
C MET A 139 6.21 4.96 -1.26
N TYR A 140 6.81 5.61 -2.24
CA TYR A 140 8.06 5.14 -2.84
C TYR A 140 9.23 5.22 -1.88
N VAL A 141 9.29 6.26 -1.03
CA VAL A 141 10.35 6.39 -0.02
C VAL A 141 10.26 5.28 1.02
N ALA A 142 9.05 4.95 1.48
CA ALA A 142 8.85 3.86 2.45
C ALA A 142 9.20 2.49 1.85
N LEU A 143 8.76 2.21 0.62
CA LEU A 143 9.06 0.96 -0.08
C LEU A 143 10.56 0.80 -0.33
N ASP A 144 11.22 1.86 -0.84
CA ASP A 144 12.66 1.84 -1.09
C ASP A 144 13.43 1.64 0.21
N GLU A 145 13.11 2.40 1.26
CA GLU A 145 13.83 2.31 2.53
C GLU A 145 13.66 0.94 3.19
N TYR A 146 12.47 0.36 3.17
CA TYR A 146 12.26 -1.00 3.67
C TYR A 146 13.00 -2.05 2.83
N MET A 147 13.04 -1.88 1.51
CA MET A 147 13.81 -2.77 0.63
C MET A 147 15.31 -2.72 0.91
N TYR A 148 15.87 -1.55 1.26
CA TYR A 148 17.31 -1.41 1.51
C TYR A 148 17.73 -1.70 2.94
N SER A 149 16.89 -1.35 3.91
CA SER A 149 17.26 -1.36 5.34
C SER A 149 16.50 -2.42 6.14
N GLY A 150 15.51 -3.11 5.54
CA GLY A 150 14.71 -4.12 6.22
C GLY A 150 14.06 -3.56 7.49
N GLU A 151 14.29 -4.24 8.62
CA GLU A 151 13.73 -3.86 9.93
C GLU A 151 14.21 -2.48 10.41
N ASP A 152 15.42 -2.05 10.03
CA ASP A 152 15.97 -0.72 10.40
C ASP A 152 15.24 0.45 9.71
N ALA A 153 14.37 0.18 8.73
CA ALA A 153 13.69 1.22 7.96
C ALA A 153 12.80 2.12 8.84
N VAL A 154 12.12 1.53 9.83
CA VAL A 154 11.28 2.27 10.78
C VAL A 154 12.12 3.28 11.55
N ASP A 155 13.23 2.84 12.12
CA ASP A 155 14.13 3.68 12.90
C ASP A 155 14.77 4.77 12.04
N ASN A 156 15.18 4.44 10.81
CA ASN A 156 15.74 5.42 9.88
C ASN A 156 14.72 6.50 9.53
N ILE A 157 13.47 6.12 9.27
CA ILE A 157 12.38 7.06 8.97
C ILE A 157 12.05 7.91 10.20
N ASN A 158 11.94 7.32 11.39
CA ASN A 158 11.71 8.04 12.64
C ASN A 158 12.84 9.04 12.93
N LYS A 159 14.11 8.64 12.79
CA LYS A 159 15.27 9.53 12.96
C LYS A 159 15.20 10.67 11.94
N ALA A 160 14.87 10.39 10.67
CA ALA A 160 14.71 11.43 9.65
C ALA A 160 13.56 12.40 9.97
N ILE A 161 12.42 11.91 10.44
CA ILE A 161 11.28 12.76 10.85
C ILE A 161 11.67 13.62 12.06
N SER A 162 12.35 13.05 13.06
CA SER A 162 12.73 13.79 14.26
C SER A 162 13.71 14.93 13.98
N ILE A 163 14.67 14.73 13.09
CA ILE A 163 15.72 15.72 12.77
C ILE A 163 15.22 16.75 11.75
N TYR A 164 14.45 16.31 10.75
CA TYR A 164 14.13 17.12 9.56
C TYR A 164 12.63 17.40 9.38
N GLY A 165 11.77 16.90 10.26
CA GLY A 165 10.31 17.05 10.20
C GLY A 165 9.60 16.12 9.21
N LYS A 166 10.29 15.62 8.17
CA LYS A 166 9.73 14.66 7.19
C LYS A 166 10.79 13.71 6.65
N ALA A 167 10.39 12.46 6.39
CA ALA A 167 11.24 11.48 5.74
C ALA A 167 11.19 11.63 4.21
N THR A 168 12.34 11.88 3.61
CA THR A 168 12.55 11.98 2.17
C THR A 168 13.80 11.19 1.80
N LYS A 169 13.98 10.92 0.50
CA LYS A 169 15.19 10.25 0.00
C LYS A 169 16.49 10.95 0.43
N ASN A 170 16.48 12.28 0.54
CA ASN A 170 17.67 13.04 0.94
C ASN A 170 17.90 12.99 2.46
N THR A 171 16.84 13.16 3.26
CA THR A 171 16.98 13.11 4.73
C THR A 171 17.40 11.73 5.21
N LEU A 172 16.91 10.66 4.57
CA LEU A 172 17.35 9.29 4.84
C LEU A 172 18.81 9.03 4.45
N LYS A 173 19.35 9.67 3.40
CA LYS A 173 20.79 9.57 3.09
C LYS A 173 21.64 10.15 4.20
N PHE A 174 21.27 11.32 4.74
CA PHE A 174 22.01 11.93 5.84
C PHE A 174 21.95 11.10 7.12
N VAL A 175 20.78 10.54 7.45
CA VAL A 175 20.64 9.63 8.59
C VAL A 175 21.55 8.40 8.44
N LYS A 176 21.61 7.82 7.24
CA LYS A 176 22.46 6.65 6.98
C LYS A 176 23.95 6.98 7.00
N ALA A 177 24.36 8.12 6.43
CA ALA A 177 25.74 8.58 6.51
C ALA A 177 26.19 8.79 7.96
N ALA A 178 25.37 9.43 8.78
CA ALA A 178 25.64 9.60 10.20
C ALA A 178 25.76 8.26 10.95
N LYS A 179 24.91 7.28 10.65
CA LYS A 179 25.04 5.92 11.22
C LYS A 179 26.37 5.24 10.84
N VAL A 180 26.88 5.46 9.62
CA VAL A 180 28.17 4.93 9.19
C VAL A 180 29.33 5.63 9.89
N GLU A 181 29.28 6.96 10.03
CA GLU A 181 30.28 7.73 10.78
C GLU A 181 30.30 7.35 12.27
N GLU A 182 29.14 7.18 12.90
CA GLU A 182 29.00 6.68 14.28
C GLU A 182 29.64 5.28 14.45
N ARG A 183 29.40 4.36 13.49
CA ARG A 183 30.02 3.02 13.50
C ARG A 183 31.53 3.04 13.25
N MET A 184 32.03 3.97 12.44
CA MET A 184 33.46 4.13 12.18
C MET A 184 34.20 4.77 13.37
N ALA A 185 33.50 5.55 14.20
CA ALA A 185 34.05 6.20 15.39
C ALA A 185 34.14 5.29 16.62
N ASP A 186 33.41 4.16 16.65
CA ASP A 186 33.42 3.19 17.75
C ASP A 186 33.68 1.74 17.24
N PRO A 187 34.95 1.27 17.21
CA PRO A 187 35.33 0.04 16.51
C PRO A 187 34.92 -1.29 17.17
N GLN A 188 34.11 -1.31 18.22
CA GLN A 188 33.85 -2.55 18.98
C GLN A 188 32.52 -3.23 18.67
N THR A 189 32.43 -3.99 17.56
CA THR A 189 31.82 -5.35 17.53
C THR A 189 32.17 -6.09 16.24
N PRO A 190 32.40 -7.42 16.26
CA PRO A 190 32.96 -8.17 15.14
C PRO A 190 32.01 -8.26 13.95
N GLU A 191 32.56 -8.08 12.76
CA GLU A 191 31.93 -8.45 11.51
C GLU A 191 31.64 -9.96 11.49
N ASN A 192 30.37 -10.35 11.47
CA ASN A 192 29.99 -11.69 11.01
C ASN A 192 30.03 -11.66 9.47
N ILE A 193 31.23 -11.60 8.91
CA ILE A 193 31.45 -11.90 7.49
C ILE A 193 31.25 -13.40 7.37
N GLY A 194 30.14 -13.82 6.77
CA GLY A 194 29.98 -15.14 6.21
C GLY A 194 31.00 -15.33 5.09
N ALA A 195 32.23 -15.71 5.46
CA ALA A 195 33.24 -16.23 4.57
C ALA A 195 33.16 -17.76 4.58
N GLU A 196 32.33 -18.33 3.72
CA GLU A 196 32.62 -19.63 3.12
C GLU A 196 33.35 -19.29 1.81
N GLN A 197 34.67 -19.40 1.74
CA GLN A 197 35.44 -20.62 1.44
C GLN A 197 36.94 -20.31 1.67
N PRO A 198 37.81 -21.29 2.01
CA PRO A 198 38.24 -22.30 1.02
C PRO A 198 38.54 -23.71 1.58
N ALA A 199 38.43 -24.71 0.71
CA ALA A 199 39.22 -25.93 0.83
C ALA A 199 39.65 -26.35 -0.58
N ASP A 200 40.87 -25.95 -0.92
CA ASP A 200 41.69 -26.58 -1.94
C ASP A 200 42.47 -27.68 -1.23
N ASP A 201 42.30 -28.93 -1.63
CA ASP A 201 43.28 -29.99 -1.37
C ASP A 201 43.45 -30.81 -2.65
N THR A 202 44.70 -30.87 -3.09
CA THR A 202 45.17 -31.34 -4.38
C THR A 202 45.85 -32.69 -4.19
N THR A 203 45.46 -33.71 -4.96
CA THR A 203 46.28 -34.86 -5.42
C THR A 203 45.42 -35.66 -6.42
N ASP A 204 45.84 -36.21 -7.56
CA ASP A 204 47.10 -36.27 -8.29
C ASP A 204 46.74 -36.75 -9.74
N ASN A 205 47.39 -36.21 -10.77
CA ASN A 205 48.07 -36.87 -11.92
C ASN A 205 47.58 -38.28 -12.40
N THR A 206 47.42 -38.67 -13.69
CA THR A 206 47.82 -38.21 -15.05
C THR A 206 47.07 -39.09 -16.13
N PRO A 207 47.43 -39.17 -17.45
CA PRO A 207 46.70 -38.60 -18.61
C PRO A 207 46.09 -39.60 -19.67
N VAL A 208 45.13 -39.08 -20.48
CA VAL A 208 44.91 -39.11 -21.98
C VAL A 208 45.49 -40.33 -22.77
N PRO A 209 44.84 -40.96 -23.80
CA PRO A 209 44.23 -40.23 -24.94
C PRO A 209 43.11 -40.89 -25.80
N ASP A 210 42.53 -40.01 -26.65
CA ASP A 210 42.27 -40.20 -28.10
C ASP A 210 40.92 -40.75 -28.66
N GLN A 211 40.37 -39.93 -29.57
CA GLN A 211 39.83 -40.24 -30.91
C GLN A 211 38.31 -40.41 -31.19
N LEU A 212 37.90 -39.58 -32.17
CA LEU A 212 37.06 -39.83 -33.35
C LEU A 212 35.56 -39.44 -33.35
N ASN A 213 35.28 -38.43 -34.20
CA ASN A 213 34.19 -38.27 -35.19
C ASN A 213 32.98 -39.21 -35.12
N ASP A 214 31.77 -38.64 -35.27
CA ASP A 214 31.05 -38.82 -36.53
C ASP A 214 29.96 -37.76 -36.77
N GLU A 215 29.84 -37.37 -38.04
CA GLU A 215 28.77 -36.54 -38.60
C GLU A 215 27.51 -37.39 -38.83
N SER A 216 26.31 -36.83 -38.63
CA SER A 216 25.16 -37.21 -39.46
C SER A 216 24.04 -36.17 -39.43
N ASN A 217 23.88 -35.48 -40.57
CA ASN A 217 22.67 -34.81 -41.02
C ASN A 217 21.42 -35.72 -40.96
N THR A 218 20.22 -35.16 -40.75
CA THR A 218 19.19 -34.92 -41.79
C THR A 218 17.77 -34.71 -41.23
N GLU A 219 17.11 -33.71 -41.83
CA GLU A 219 15.69 -33.65 -42.22
C GLU A 219 14.56 -33.69 -41.18
N THR A 220 13.79 -32.59 -41.16
CA THR A 220 12.34 -32.66 -41.34
C THR A 220 11.88 -31.53 -42.27
N LEU A 221 11.26 -31.94 -43.38
CA LEU A 221 10.58 -31.11 -44.38
C LEU A 221 9.26 -30.51 -43.86
N ASP A 222 8.90 -29.39 -44.50
CA ASP A 222 7.58 -28.84 -44.86
C ASP A 222 6.30 -29.29 -44.10
#